data_AF-A0A094JY41-F1
#
_entry.id   AF-A0A094JY41-F1
#
_cell.length_a   1.000
_cell.length_b   1.000
_cell.length_c   1.000
_cell.angle_alpha   90.00
_cell.angle_beta   90.00
_cell.angle_gamma   90.00
#
_symmetry.space_group_name_H-M   'P 1'
#
loop_
_entity.id
_entity.type
_entity.pdbx_description
1 polymer ?
#
loop_
_entity_poly.entity_id
_entity_poly.type
_entity_poly.pdbx_seq_one_letter_code
_entity_poly.pdbx_strand_id
1 'polypeptide(L)'
;MNLSLYSPRQEENIYIRKQTRTWKRSGLITDSQLTAMDVLTNTDVRQTNIFFRVIFFIFTYHCVAAMVGLFAWITKIRSSMAISSTLIIAGVIFYFLAEYLITKYRFYRHGIEEALAVFSMLLLCAGLFIGATNIFSGGRWTHQYAIFLCLLFAVSACWIYLRFGYLYAALISVVATCIIPFQLSLPPAGERVLLLIVLCLIFFLNVILVILSIIINRWLNTGENKARDGFTAENILKPESHGIGLADVAAALTPMVTNIEVQQQGKYFDGGTSGGGETSRGF
;
A
#
# COMPACT_ATOMS: atom_id res chain seq x y z
N MET A 1 7.39 -15.34 6.03
CA MET A 1 6.29 -14.40 5.70
C MET A 1 6.91 -13.16 5.07
N ASN A 2 6.46 -12.75 3.88
CA ASN A 2 6.88 -11.46 3.31
C ASN A 2 6.48 -10.33 4.24
N LEU A 3 7.38 -9.38 4.50
CA LEU A 3 7.13 -8.30 5.46
C LEU A 3 5.92 -7.45 5.04
N SER A 4 5.86 -7.05 3.76
CA SER A 4 4.75 -6.32 3.14
C SER A 4 3.80 -7.27 2.40
N LEU A 5 2.49 -6.98 2.47
CA LEU A 5 1.45 -7.69 1.70
C LEU A 5 1.38 -7.26 0.22
N TYR A 6 1.86 -6.05 -0.11
CA TYR A 6 1.89 -5.54 -1.48
C TYR A 6 3.30 -5.61 -2.03
N SER A 7 3.43 -6.05 -3.29
CA SER A 7 4.72 -6.01 -3.97
C SER A 7 5.09 -4.57 -4.36
N PRO A 8 6.38 -4.18 -4.32
CA PRO A 8 6.82 -2.85 -4.74
C PRO A 8 6.37 -2.48 -6.15
N ARG A 9 6.36 -3.47 -7.06
CA ARG A 9 5.89 -3.30 -8.45
C ARG A 9 4.41 -2.95 -8.54
N GLN A 10 3.57 -3.51 -7.68
CA GLN A 10 2.15 -3.15 -7.64
C GLN A 10 1.98 -1.70 -7.19
N GLU A 11 2.70 -1.27 -6.16
CA GLU A 11 2.63 0.13 -5.70
C GLU A 11 3.16 1.11 -6.76
N GLU A 12 4.25 0.76 -7.44
CA GLU A 12 4.78 1.54 -8.56
C GLU A 12 3.76 1.65 -9.71
N ASN A 13 3.15 0.54 -10.12
CA ASN A 13 2.12 0.53 -11.16
C ASN A 13 0.91 1.43 -10.78
N ILE A 14 0.48 1.41 -9.51
CA ILE A 14 -0.60 2.29 -9.02
C ILE A 14 -0.19 3.76 -9.14
N TYR A 15 1.05 4.08 -8.76
CA TYR A 15 1.59 5.44 -8.87
C TYR A 15 1.64 5.91 -10.33
N ILE A 16 2.19 5.08 -11.23
CA ILE A 16 2.27 5.39 -12.66
C ILE A 16 0.87 5.66 -13.22
N ARG A 17 -0.12 4.81 -12.94
CA ARG A 17 -1.51 5.01 -13.41
C ARG A 17 -2.13 6.32 -12.93
N LYS A 18 -1.84 6.73 -11.70
CA LYS A 18 -2.32 8.03 -11.19
C LYS A 18 -1.67 9.19 -11.94
N GLN A 19 -0.39 9.06 -12.26
CA GLN A 19 0.37 10.07 -12.99
C GLN A 19 -0.07 10.16 -14.46
N THR A 20 -0.26 9.03 -15.15
CA THR A 20 -0.72 9.00 -16.55
C THR A 20 -2.11 9.62 -16.71
N ARG A 21 -3.04 9.37 -15.78
CA ARG A 21 -4.34 10.08 -15.76
C ARG A 21 -4.19 11.58 -15.59
N THR A 22 -3.21 12.03 -14.81
CA THR A 22 -2.91 13.46 -14.64
C THR A 22 -2.35 14.05 -15.93
N TRP A 23 -1.40 13.37 -16.57
CA TRP A 23 -0.86 13.77 -17.88
C TRP A 23 -1.93 13.83 -18.96
N LYS A 24 -2.87 12.87 -18.98
CA LYS A 24 -4.00 12.91 -19.91
C LYS A 24 -4.88 14.13 -19.67
N ARG A 25 -5.20 14.46 -18.41
CA ARG A 25 -5.96 15.67 -18.07
C ARG A 25 -5.25 16.95 -18.49
N SER A 26 -3.92 16.95 -18.45
CA SER A 26 -3.07 18.05 -18.94
C SER A 26 -2.88 18.08 -20.46
N GLY A 27 -3.44 17.11 -21.21
CA GLY A 27 -3.27 17.03 -22.67
C GLY A 27 -1.89 16.55 -23.14
N LEU A 28 -1.04 16.04 -22.24
CA LEU A 28 0.32 15.58 -22.57
C LEU A 28 0.35 14.24 -23.32
N ILE A 29 -0.70 13.42 -23.18
CA ILE A 29 -0.81 12.10 -23.81
C ILE A 29 -2.19 11.89 -24.43
N THR A 30 -2.24 11.06 -25.46
CA THR A 30 -3.49 10.66 -26.15
C THR A 30 -4.22 9.54 -25.39
N ASP A 31 -5.49 9.30 -25.75
CA ASP A 31 -6.27 8.20 -25.17
C ASP A 31 -5.75 6.81 -25.57
N SER A 32 -5.14 6.69 -26.76
CA SER A 32 -4.47 5.46 -27.19
C SER A 32 -3.23 5.16 -26.35
N GLN A 33 -2.42 6.20 -26.06
CA GLN A 33 -1.27 6.07 -25.16
C GLN A 33 -1.71 5.71 -23.73
N LEU A 34 -2.77 6.33 -23.21
CA LEU A 34 -3.31 5.98 -21.89
C LEU A 34 -3.75 4.51 -21.82
N THR A 35 -4.44 4.03 -22.86
CA THR A 35 -4.90 2.64 -22.93
C THR A 35 -3.72 1.66 -22.98
N ALA A 36 -2.70 1.95 -23.77
CA ALA A 36 -1.48 1.14 -23.82
C ALA A 36 -0.77 1.09 -22.46
N MET A 37 -0.68 2.23 -21.75
CA MET A 37 -0.09 2.28 -20.41
C MET A 37 -0.93 1.54 -19.37
N ASP A 38 -2.27 1.62 -19.45
CA ASP A 38 -3.17 0.88 -18.55
C ASP A 38 -3.01 -0.64 -18.70
N VAL A 39 -2.77 -1.14 -19.91
CA VAL A 39 -2.48 -2.57 -20.15
C VAL A 39 -1.14 -2.97 -19.53
N LEU A 40 -0.09 -2.17 -19.70
CA LEU A 40 1.25 -2.45 -19.15
C LEU A 40 1.30 -2.35 -17.62
N THR A 41 0.47 -1.49 -17.04
CA THR A 41 0.46 -1.21 -15.59
C THR A 41 -0.69 -1.88 -14.87
N ASN A 42 -1.23 -2.99 -15.38
CA ASN A 42 -2.27 -3.71 -14.65
C ASN A 42 -1.77 -4.08 -13.24
N THR A 43 -2.60 -3.79 -12.24
CA THR A 43 -2.25 -3.91 -10.82
C THR A 43 -2.91 -5.11 -10.15
N ASP A 44 -3.92 -5.72 -10.79
CA ASP A 44 -4.78 -6.78 -10.24
C ASP A 44 -5.33 -6.51 -8.82
N VAL A 45 -5.27 -5.25 -8.36
CA VAL A 45 -5.84 -4.82 -7.09
C VAL A 45 -7.10 -4.02 -7.35
N ARG A 46 -8.08 -4.22 -6.47
CA ARG A 46 -9.27 -3.38 -6.44
C ARG A 46 -8.92 -2.11 -5.68
N GLN A 47 -9.46 -0.96 -6.10
CA GLN A 47 -9.28 0.31 -5.43
C GLN A 47 -10.61 1.03 -5.33
N THR A 48 -10.79 1.80 -4.26
CA THR A 48 -11.95 2.68 -4.09
C THR A 48 -11.54 4.14 -4.14
N ASN A 49 -12.49 5.00 -4.53
CA ASN A 49 -12.35 6.44 -4.35
C ASN A 49 -12.17 6.78 -2.86
N ILE A 50 -11.41 7.83 -2.55
CA ILE A 50 -11.16 8.30 -1.19
C ILE A 50 -12.46 8.53 -0.39
N PHE A 51 -13.51 9.03 -1.04
CA PHE A 51 -14.81 9.26 -0.40
C PHE A 51 -15.42 7.94 0.11
N PHE A 52 -15.54 6.94 -0.77
CA PHE A 52 -16.06 5.62 -0.39
C PHE A 52 -15.14 4.91 0.59
N ARG A 53 -13.83 5.08 0.48
CA ARG A 53 -12.87 4.53 1.43
C ARG A 53 -13.14 5.00 2.85
N VAL A 54 -13.36 6.31 3.04
CA VAL A 54 -13.67 6.88 4.36
C VAL A 54 -15.01 6.36 4.87
N ILE A 55 -16.04 6.28 4.02
CA ILE A 55 -17.36 5.75 4.40
C ILE A 55 -17.24 4.28 4.82
N PHE A 56 -16.61 3.43 4.02
CA PHE A 56 -16.43 2.02 4.33
C PHE A 56 -15.59 1.82 5.58
N PHE A 57 -14.57 2.65 5.80
CA PHE A 57 -13.79 2.63 7.03
C PHE A 57 -14.67 2.90 8.24
N ILE A 58 -15.40 4.02 8.25
CA ILE A 58 -16.25 4.42 9.38
C ILE A 58 -17.33 3.37 9.64
N PHE A 59 -18.01 2.92 8.58
CA PHE A 59 -19.08 1.93 8.70
C PHE A 59 -18.55 0.59 9.24
N THR A 60 -17.46 0.09 8.69
CA THR A 60 -16.83 -1.16 9.17
C THR A 60 -16.40 -1.03 10.63
N TYR A 61 -15.78 0.09 10.99
CA TYR A 61 -15.37 0.37 12.37
C TYR A 61 -16.57 0.29 13.33
N HIS A 62 -17.69 0.94 12.99
CA HIS A 62 -18.90 0.91 13.82
C HIS A 62 -19.53 -0.48 13.89
N CYS A 63 -19.64 -1.19 12.77
CA CYS A 63 -20.18 -2.55 12.74
C CYS A 63 -19.36 -3.50 13.63
N VAL A 64 -18.03 -3.43 13.54
CA VAL A 64 -17.14 -4.29 14.32
C VAL A 64 -17.19 -3.91 15.80
N ALA A 65 -17.21 -2.62 16.13
CA ALA A 65 -17.36 -2.15 17.51
C ALA A 65 -18.69 -2.59 18.13
N ALA A 66 -19.80 -2.45 17.38
CA ALA A 66 -21.11 -2.93 17.80
C ALA A 66 -21.14 -4.45 18.00
N MET A 67 -20.49 -5.22 17.11
CA MET A 67 -20.40 -6.67 17.22
C MET A 67 -19.66 -7.11 18.49
N VAL A 68 -18.50 -6.51 18.78
CA VAL A 68 -17.73 -6.82 20.01
C VAL A 68 -18.50 -6.39 21.26
N GLY A 69 -19.11 -5.20 21.25
CA GLY A 69 -19.92 -4.70 22.36
C GLY A 69 -21.16 -5.56 22.62
N LEU A 70 -21.88 -5.97 21.57
CA LEU A 70 -23.02 -6.87 21.67
C LEU A 70 -22.60 -8.24 22.23
N PHE A 71 -21.49 -8.80 21.74
CA PHE A 71 -20.95 -10.05 22.26
C PHE A 71 -20.65 -9.96 23.76
N ALA A 72 -19.96 -8.89 24.20
CA ALA A 72 -19.65 -8.66 25.60
C ALA A 72 -20.93 -8.51 26.46
N TRP A 73 -21.96 -7.85 25.92
CA TRP A 73 -23.26 -7.67 26.59
C TRP A 73 -24.02 -9.00 26.76
N ILE A 74 -24.12 -9.80 25.70
CA ILE A 74 -24.85 -11.10 25.72
C ILE A 74 -24.18 -12.09 26.67
N THR A 75 -22.85 -12.18 26.62
CA THR A 75 -22.07 -13.13 27.43
C THR A 75 -21.97 -12.72 28.91
N LYS A 76 -22.42 -11.51 29.26
CA LYS A 76 -22.39 -10.95 30.62
C LYS A 76 -21.01 -11.09 31.27
N ILE A 77 -19.94 -10.90 30.50
CA ILE A 77 -18.57 -11.02 30.99
C ILE A 77 -18.31 -9.92 32.02
N ARG A 78 -18.16 -10.31 33.29
CA ARG A 78 -17.85 -9.40 34.40
C ARG A 78 -16.38 -9.45 34.83
N SER A 79 -15.69 -10.55 34.55
CA SER A 79 -14.28 -10.71 34.92
C SER A 79 -13.40 -9.90 33.98
N SER A 80 -12.58 -9.01 34.53
CA SER A 80 -11.61 -8.23 33.76
C SER A 80 -10.65 -9.11 32.94
N MET A 81 -10.30 -10.29 33.45
CA MET A 81 -9.46 -11.25 32.73
C MET A 81 -10.19 -11.83 31.52
N ALA A 82 -11.49 -12.14 31.66
CA ALA A 82 -12.30 -12.61 30.53
C ALA A 82 -12.54 -11.49 29.49
N ILE A 83 -12.69 -10.23 29.92
CA ILE A 83 -12.73 -9.07 29.01
C ILE A 83 -11.41 -8.98 28.24
N SER A 84 -10.26 -9.03 28.94
CA SER A 84 -8.93 -9.01 28.34
C SER A 84 -8.75 -10.11 27.29
N SER A 85 -9.04 -11.37 27.64
CA SER A 85 -8.94 -12.49 26.70
C SER A 85 -9.86 -12.33 25.49
N THR A 86 -11.10 -11.85 25.70
CA THR A 86 -12.06 -11.62 24.61
C THR A 86 -11.57 -10.57 23.63
N LEU A 87 -11.05 -9.44 24.13
CA LEU A 87 -10.50 -8.37 23.29
C LEU A 87 -9.26 -8.85 22.52
N ILE A 88 -8.38 -9.61 23.15
CA ILE A 88 -7.19 -10.16 22.48
C ILE A 88 -7.62 -11.10 21.34
N ILE A 89 -8.52 -12.06 21.62
CA ILE A 89 -9.00 -13.02 20.62
C ILE A 89 -9.69 -12.29 19.46
N ALA A 90 -10.59 -11.35 19.76
CA ALA A 90 -11.27 -10.56 18.73
C ALA A 90 -10.28 -9.73 17.90
N GLY A 91 -9.27 -9.14 18.53
CA GLY A 91 -8.20 -8.43 17.86
C GLY A 91 -7.42 -9.32 16.88
N VAL A 92 -6.99 -10.51 17.33
CA VAL A 92 -6.32 -11.50 16.46
C VAL A 92 -7.21 -11.88 15.26
N ILE A 93 -8.49 -12.15 15.49
CA ILE A 93 -9.45 -12.50 14.42
C ILE A 93 -9.55 -11.37 13.39
N PHE A 94 -9.73 -10.12 13.80
CA PHE A 94 -9.86 -9.00 12.86
C PHE A 94 -8.56 -8.70 12.11
N TYR A 95 -7.41 -8.89 12.75
CA TYR A 95 -6.12 -8.76 12.08
C TYR A 95 -6.01 -9.78 10.92
N PHE A 96 -6.30 -11.05 11.19
CA PHE A 96 -6.26 -12.08 10.15
C PHE A 96 -7.35 -11.89 9.10
N LEU A 97 -8.53 -11.36 9.47
CA LEU A 97 -9.56 -11.03 8.51
C LEU A 97 -9.12 -9.89 7.58
N ALA A 98 -8.46 -8.85 8.10
CA ALA A 98 -7.89 -7.79 7.28
C ALA A 98 -6.85 -8.34 6.29
N GLU A 99 -5.95 -9.20 6.75
CA GLU A 99 -4.96 -9.85 5.90
C GLU A 99 -5.61 -10.78 4.85
N TYR A 100 -6.65 -11.51 5.24
CA TYR A 100 -7.43 -12.37 4.35
C TYR A 100 -8.12 -11.57 3.25
N LEU A 101 -8.70 -10.41 3.57
CA LEU A 101 -9.34 -9.55 2.58
C LEU A 101 -8.35 -9.06 1.52
N ILE A 102 -7.14 -8.69 1.93
CA ILE A 102 -6.08 -8.22 1.02
C ILE A 102 -5.56 -9.37 0.16
N THR A 103 -5.29 -10.53 0.76
CA THR A 103 -4.70 -11.66 0.03
C THR A 103 -5.69 -12.32 -0.92
N LYS A 104 -6.94 -12.54 -0.49
CA LYS A 104 -7.95 -13.24 -1.27
C LYS A 104 -8.72 -12.33 -2.24
N TYR A 105 -9.15 -11.15 -1.79
CA TYR A 105 -9.96 -10.24 -2.59
C TYR A 105 -9.15 -9.11 -3.24
N ARG A 106 -7.83 -9.08 -3.02
CA ARG A 106 -6.90 -8.08 -3.58
C ARG A 106 -7.35 -6.64 -3.28
N PHE A 107 -7.86 -6.43 -2.06
CA PHE A 107 -8.22 -5.10 -1.62
C PHE A 107 -6.97 -4.24 -1.46
N TYR A 108 -6.96 -3.06 -2.08
CA TYR A 108 -5.95 -2.04 -1.86
C TYR A 108 -6.64 -0.73 -1.46
N ARG A 109 -6.50 -0.36 -0.19
CA ARG A 109 -7.02 0.89 0.38
C ARG A 109 -8.53 1.08 0.17
N HIS A 110 -9.31 0.03 0.44
CA HIS A 110 -10.78 0.05 0.38
C HIS A 110 -11.42 0.68 1.62
N GLY A 111 -10.72 0.66 2.75
CA GLY A 111 -11.22 1.18 4.03
C GLY A 111 -11.74 0.10 4.96
N ILE A 112 -12.26 -1.02 4.44
CA ILE A 112 -12.75 -2.15 5.24
C ILE A 112 -11.58 -2.84 5.96
N GLU A 113 -10.57 -3.23 5.19
CA GLU A 113 -9.34 -3.84 5.68
C GLU A 113 -8.53 -2.90 6.58
N GLU A 114 -8.59 -1.59 6.29
CA GLU A 114 -7.96 -0.55 7.13
C GLU A 114 -8.63 -0.44 8.48
N ALA A 115 -9.97 -0.41 8.50
CA ALA A 115 -10.74 -0.38 9.74
C ALA A 115 -10.49 -1.63 10.58
N LEU A 116 -10.49 -2.82 9.96
CA LEU A 116 -10.21 -4.07 10.66
C LEU A 116 -8.79 -4.11 11.25
N ALA A 117 -7.78 -3.66 10.48
CA ALA A 117 -6.41 -3.60 10.98
C ALA A 117 -6.27 -2.62 12.15
N VAL A 118 -6.80 -1.39 12.03
CA VAL A 118 -6.75 -0.40 13.11
C VAL A 118 -7.54 -0.87 14.34
N PHE A 119 -8.73 -1.45 14.14
CA PHE A 119 -9.54 -1.95 15.24
C PHE A 119 -8.86 -3.14 15.94
N SER A 120 -8.21 -4.04 15.19
CA SER A 120 -7.45 -5.14 15.76
C SER A 120 -6.32 -4.66 16.69
N MET A 121 -5.59 -3.62 16.27
CA MET A 121 -4.57 -2.97 17.10
C MET A 121 -5.15 -2.41 18.39
N LEU A 122 -6.27 -1.69 18.30
CA LEU A 122 -6.92 -1.10 19.47
C LEU A 122 -7.37 -2.17 20.46
N LEU A 123 -8.02 -3.24 19.98
CA LEU A 123 -8.47 -4.34 20.81
C LEU A 123 -7.30 -5.11 21.46
N LEU A 124 -6.24 -5.38 20.70
CA LEU A 124 -5.03 -6.03 21.22
C LEU A 124 -4.37 -5.17 22.30
N CYS A 125 -4.18 -3.88 22.05
CA CYS A 125 -3.59 -2.96 23.03
C CYS A 125 -4.46 -2.88 24.29
N ALA A 126 -5.77 -2.70 24.14
CA ALA A 126 -6.70 -2.64 25.27
C ALA A 126 -6.75 -3.96 26.05
N GLY A 127 -6.82 -5.09 25.36
CA GLY A 127 -6.85 -6.42 25.96
C GLY A 127 -5.57 -6.73 26.75
N LEU A 128 -4.40 -6.47 26.15
CA LEU A 128 -3.11 -6.65 26.83
C LEU A 128 -2.94 -5.70 28.02
N PHE A 129 -3.38 -4.46 27.89
CA PHE A 129 -3.35 -3.48 28.98
C PHE A 129 -4.23 -3.90 30.17
N ILE A 130 -5.48 -4.30 29.91
CA ILE A 130 -6.39 -4.81 30.95
C ILE A 130 -5.80 -6.09 31.57
N GLY A 131 -5.26 -7.00 30.76
CA GLY A 131 -4.63 -8.23 31.27
C GLY A 131 -3.45 -7.93 32.20
N ALA A 132 -2.53 -7.07 31.76
CA ALA A 132 -1.35 -6.69 32.54
C ALA A 132 -1.75 -6.01 33.87
N THR A 133 -2.69 -5.06 33.84
CA THR A 133 -3.16 -4.38 35.06
C THR A 133 -3.79 -5.31 36.08
N ASN A 134 -4.46 -6.38 35.64
CA ASN A 134 -5.03 -7.39 36.53
C ASN A 134 -3.98 -8.36 37.09
N ILE A 135 -2.93 -8.68 36.33
CA ILE A 135 -1.86 -9.59 36.77
C ILE A 135 -0.91 -8.87 37.75
N PHE A 136 -0.60 -7.61 37.48
CA PHE A 136 0.40 -6.82 38.22
C PHE A 136 -0.23 -5.85 39.24
N SER A 137 -1.43 -6.14 39.74
CA SER A 137 -2.23 -5.28 40.63
C SER A 137 -1.65 -5.00 42.04
N GLY A 138 -0.37 -5.31 42.28
CA GLY A 138 0.38 -4.91 43.47
C GLY A 138 0.74 -3.41 43.41
N GLY A 139 -0.15 -2.57 43.95
CA GLY A 139 -0.18 -1.11 43.79
C GLY A 139 1.15 -0.38 43.97
N ARG A 140 1.50 0.40 42.92
CA ARG A 140 2.36 1.61 42.91
C ARG A 140 2.73 2.11 41.50
N TRP A 141 2.24 1.47 40.44
CA TRP A 141 2.80 1.59 39.09
C TRP A 141 1.93 2.34 38.07
N THR A 142 1.20 3.38 38.47
CA THR A 142 0.32 4.14 37.55
C THR A 142 1.06 4.68 36.32
N HIS A 143 2.28 5.20 36.51
CA HIS A 143 3.12 5.71 35.41
C HIS A 143 3.65 4.61 34.48
N GLN A 144 3.95 3.42 35.01
CA GLN A 144 4.45 2.32 34.18
C GLN A 144 3.38 1.78 33.22
N TYR A 145 2.11 1.81 33.63
CA TYR A 145 1.01 1.41 32.75
C TYR A 145 0.86 2.35 31.55
N ALA A 146 1.07 3.66 31.73
CA ALA A 146 1.05 4.61 30.62
C ALA A 146 2.21 4.37 29.64
N ILE A 147 3.42 4.14 30.16
CA ILE A 147 4.59 3.78 29.33
C ILE A 147 4.33 2.47 28.57
N PHE A 148 3.82 1.44 29.26
CA PHE A 148 3.48 0.15 28.66
C PHE A 148 2.45 0.30 27.54
N LEU A 149 1.39 1.10 27.75
CA LEU A 149 0.39 1.36 26.73
C LEU A 149 0.99 2.10 25.52
N CYS A 150 1.82 3.13 25.74
CA CYS A 150 2.50 3.85 24.66
C CYS A 150 3.41 2.91 23.85
N LEU A 151 4.15 2.01 24.51
CA LEU A 151 4.98 1.00 23.85
C LEU A 151 4.14 0.01 23.05
N LEU A 152 3.01 -0.47 23.58
CA LEU A 152 2.10 -1.35 22.85
C LEU A 152 1.60 -0.67 21.57
N PHE A 153 1.16 0.59 21.65
CA PHE A 153 0.74 1.37 20.48
C PHE A 153 1.89 1.59 19.49
N ALA A 154 3.09 1.94 19.98
CA ALA A 154 4.25 2.16 19.13
C ALA A 154 4.61 0.91 18.33
N VAL A 155 4.72 -0.25 19.00
CA VAL A 155 5.10 -1.51 18.37
C VAL A 155 4.00 -2.02 17.44
N SER A 156 2.75 -2.02 17.88
CA SER A 156 1.63 -2.54 17.08
C SER A 156 1.31 -1.67 15.86
N ALA A 157 1.38 -0.34 15.98
CA ALA A 157 1.20 0.57 14.85
C ALA A 157 2.38 0.48 13.85
N CYS A 158 3.62 0.31 14.35
CA CYS A 158 4.78 0.03 13.50
C CYS A 158 4.61 -1.28 12.74
N TRP A 159 4.14 -2.34 13.42
CA TRP A 159 3.84 -3.63 12.78
C TRP A 159 2.79 -3.49 11.68
N ILE A 160 1.70 -2.75 11.94
CA ILE A 160 0.68 -2.48 10.91
C ILE A 160 1.26 -1.72 9.72
N TYR A 161 2.10 -0.72 9.97
CA TYR A 161 2.79 0.00 8.91
C TYR A 161 3.65 -0.94 8.04
N LEU A 162 4.48 -1.77 8.67
CA LEU A 162 5.36 -2.71 7.95
C LEU A 162 4.57 -3.77 7.18
N ARG A 163 3.46 -4.25 7.75
CA ARG A 163 2.64 -5.30 7.15
C ARG A 163 1.75 -4.81 6.02
N PHE A 164 1.03 -3.70 6.26
CA PHE A 164 -0.05 -3.21 5.40
C PHE A 164 0.33 -1.95 4.59
N GLY A 165 1.44 -1.29 4.91
CA GLY A 165 1.86 -0.06 4.21
C GLY A 165 1.05 1.18 4.57
N TYR A 166 0.37 1.21 5.73
CA TYR A 166 -0.45 2.36 6.14
C TYR A 166 0.40 3.47 6.75
N LEU A 167 0.61 4.55 6.01
CA LEU A 167 1.45 5.69 6.44
C LEU A 167 0.97 6.32 7.76
N TYR A 168 -0.34 6.39 7.99
CA TYR A 168 -0.86 6.93 9.25
C TYR A 168 -0.55 6.04 10.46
N ALA A 169 -0.32 4.73 10.27
CA ALA A 169 0.10 3.83 11.35
C ALA A 169 1.57 4.10 11.76
N ALA A 170 2.43 4.46 10.80
CA ALA A 170 3.77 4.94 11.13
C ALA A 170 3.71 6.24 11.95
N LEU A 171 2.83 7.17 11.58
CA LEU A 171 2.61 8.40 12.33
C LEU A 171 2.14 8.11 13.77
N ILE A 172 1.17 7.21 13.95
CA ILE A 172 0.70 6.78 15.28
C ILE A 172 1.87 6.21 16.10
N SER A 173 2.73 5.38 15.48
CA SER A 173 3.90 4.81 16.15
C SER A 173 4.91 5.86 16.63
N VAL A 174 5.19 6.87 15.78
CA VAL A 174 6.06 8.01 16.14
C VAL A 174 5.44 8.83 17.27
N VAL A 175 4.16 9.18 17.17
CA VAL A 175 3.46 9.95 18.20
C VAL A 175 3.46 9.20 19.53
N ALA A 176 3.16 7.89 19.52
CA ALA A 176 3.18 7.07 20.72
C ALA A 176 4.58 7.03 21.37
N THR A 177 5.64 6.91 20.57
CA THR A 177 7.04 6.98 21.04
C THR A 177 7.36 8.35 21.66
N CYS A 178 6.87 9.44 21.07
CA CYS A 178 7.09 10.80 21.57
C CYS A 178 6.36 11.10 22.88
N ILE A 179 5.33 10.33 23.24
CA ILE A 179 4.60 10.50 24.50
C ILE A 179 5.36 9.88 25.69
N ILE A 180 6.23 8.88 25.45
CA ILE A 180 6.95 8.13 26.50
C ILE A 180 7.74 9.04 27.46
N PRO A 181 8.53 10.04 27.00
CA PRO A 181 9.29 10.92 27.90
C PRO A 181 8.44 11.63 28.96
N PHE A 182 7.22 12.02 28.62
CA PHE A 182 6.29 12.71 29.52
C PHE A 182 5.67 11.80 30.58
N GLN A 183 5.84 10.49 30.47
CA GLN A 183 5.33 9.51 31.43
C GLN A 183 6.38 9.13 32.50
N LEU A 184 7.63 9.57 32.35
CA LEU A 184 8.74 9.21 33.23
C LEU A 184 8.82 10.09 34.50
N SER A 185 7.91 11.05 34.67
CA SER A 185 7.86 11.98 35.81
C SER A 185 9.21 12.69 36.06
N LEU A 186 9.92 13.02 34.98
CA LEU A 186 11.19 13.76 35.03
C LEU A 186 10.91 15.25 35.32
N PRO A 187 11.90 16.01 35.80
CA PRO A 187 11.80 17.46 35.80
C PRO A 187 11.48 17.98 34.39
N PRO A 188 10.74 19.10 34.23
CA PRO A 188 10.32 19.60 32.90
C PRO A 188 11.49 19.81 31.91
N ALA A 189 12.68 20.15 32.42
CA ALA A 189 13.89 20.23 31.60
C ALA A 189 14.34 18.85 31.09
N GLY A 190 14.27 17.82 31.93
CA GLY A 190 14.60 16.43 31.58
C GLY A 190 13.63 15.86 30.54
N GLU A 191 12.33 16.12 30.66
CA GLU A 191 11.33 15.70 29.66
C GLU A 191 11.63 16.30 28.27
N ARG A 192 11.95 17.61 28.22
CA ARG A 192 12.27 18.31 26.97
C ARG A 192 13.56 17.80 26.34
N VAL A 193 14.60 17.57 27.15
CA VAL A 193 15.88 17.01 26.68
C VAL A 193 15.68 15.59 26.17
N LEU A 194 14.92 14.74 26.88
CA LEU A 194 14.66 13.38 26.45
C LEU A 194 13.83 13.34 25.16
N LEU A 195 12.79 14.17 25.05
CA LEU A 195 12.02 14.32 23.81
C LEU A 195 12.91 14.77 22.65
N LEU A 196 13.79 15.75 22.87
CA LEU A 196 14.76 16.20 21.88
C LEU A 196 15.67 15.05 21.43
N ILE A 197 16.20 14.26 22.37
CA ILE A 197 17.02 13.08 22.07
C ILE A 197 16.24 12.08 21.20
N VAL A 198 15.00 11.75 21.57
CA VAL A 198 14.15 10.83 20.80
C VAL A 198 13.91 11.35 19.38
N LEU A 199 13.56 12.62 19.22
CA LEU A 199 13.36 13.24 17.91
C LEU A 199 14.65 13.29 17.09
N CYS A 200 15.78 13.63 17.71
CA CYS A 200 17.10 13.60 17.06
C CYS A 200 17.44 12.19 16.59
N LEU A 201 17.23 11.16 17.41
CA LEU A 201 17.48 9.77 17.02
C LEU A 201 16.63 9.35 15.83
N ILE A 202 15.32 9.68 15.84
CA ILE A 202 14.44 9.42 14.69
C ILE A 202 14.95 10.16 13.46
N PHE A 203 15.30 11.44 13.57
CA PHE A 203 15.79 12.24 12.47
C PHE A 203 17.10 11.69 11.89
N PHE A 204 18.10 11.43 12.73
CA PHE A 204 19.40 10.90 12.30
C PHE A 204 19.27 9.51 11.69
N LEU A 205 18.43 8.64 12.24
CA LEU A 205 18.16 7.34 11.63
C LEU A 205 17.61 7.49 10.20
N ASN A 206 16.64 8.39 10.00
CA ASN A 206 16.10 8.67 8.66
C ASN A 206 17.17 9.24 7.72
N VAL A 207 17.98 10.19 8.18
CA VAL A 207 19.08 10.77 7.37
C VAL A 207 20.11 9.70 7.01
N ILE A 208 20.52 8.85 7.95
CA ILE A 208 21.45 7.75 7.70
C ILE A 208 20.89 6.79 6.65
N LEU A 209 19.60 6.42 6.75
CA LEU A 209 18.94 5.56 5.76
C LEU A 209 18.93 6.19 4.35
N VAL A 210 18.67 7.50 4.26
CA VAL A 210 18.71 8.23 2.98
C VAL A 210 20.13 8.28 2.42
N ILE A 211 21.12 8.63 3.24
CA ILE A 211 22.53 8.65 2.82
C ILE A 211 22.98 7.26 2.37
N LEU A 212 22.63 6.22 3.12
CA LEU A 212 22.93 4.83 2.78
C LEU A 212 22.29 4.45 1.44
N SER A 213 21.03 4.82 1.21
CA SER A 213 20.34 4.61 -0.07
C SER A 213 21.07 5.31 -1.23
N ILE A 214 21.52 6.56 -1.04
CA ILE A 214 22.29 7.30 -2.03
C ILE A 214 23.65 6.66 -2.30
N ILE A 215 24.36 6.23 -1.26
CA ILE A 215 25.67 5.57 -1.39
C ILE A 215 25.52 4.26 -2.14
N ILE A 216 24.53 3.43 -1.80
CA ILE A 216 24.25 2.17 -2.50
C ILE A 216 23.95 2.45 -3.97
N ASN A 217 23.08 3.41 -4.28
CA ASN A 217 22.76 3.78 -5.65
C ASN A 217 23.99 4.29 -6.42
N ARG A 218 24.83 5.13 -5.80
CA ARG A 218 26.05 5.64 -6.43
C ARG A 218 27.06 4.51 -6.66
N TRP A 219 27.22 3.61 -5.69
CA TRP A 219 28.10 2.46 -5.79
C TRP A 219 27.67 1.51 -6.93
N LEU A 220 26.38 1.20 -7.03
CA LEU A 220 25.83 0.40 -8.13
C LEU A 220 26.00 1.10 -9.50
N ASN A 221 25.73 2.41 -9.58
CA ASN A 221 25.90 3.19 -10.81
C ASN A 221 27.36 3.31 -11.29
N THR A 222 28.33 3.08 -10.41
CA THR A 222 29.77 3.08 -10.75
C THR A 222 30.24 1.68 -11.22
N GLY A 223 29.35 0.70 -11.34
CA GLY A 223 29.63 -0.60 -11.94
C GLY A 223 29.71 -0.56 -13.46
N GLU A 224 30.46 -1.49 -14.05
CA GLU A 224 30.44 -1.73 -15.49
C GLU A 224 29.02 -2.16 -15.90
N ASN A 225 28.41 -1.51 -16.89
CA ASN A 225 26.98 -1.65 -17.23
C ASN A 225 26.00 -1.32 -16.07
N LYS A 226 26.40 -0.46 -15.12
CA LYS A 226 25.62 -0.12 -13.90
C LYS A 226 25.27 -1.33 -13.02
N ALA A 227 26.07 -2.39 -13.11
CA ALA A 227 25.94 -3.61 -12.32
C ALA A 227 27.23 -3.94 -11.56
N ARG A 228 27.11 -4.49 -10.35
CA ARG A 228 28.20 -5.05 -9.55
C ARG A 228 27.73 -6.30 -8.84
N ASP A 229 28.50 -7.39 -8.96
CA ASP A 229 28.31 -8.64 -8.21
C ASP A 229 26.87 -9.22 -8.29
N GLY A 230 26.24 -9.10 -9.47
CA GLY A 230 24.87 -9.58 -9.70
C GLY A 230 23.76 -8.63 -9.24
N PHE A 231 24.09 -7.48 -8.66
CA PHE A 231 23.15 -6.40 -8.37
C PHE A 231 23.27 -5.31 -9.43
N THR A 232 22.15 -4.81 -9.94
CA THR A 232 22.13 -3.67 -10.89
C THR A 232 21.31 -2.53 -10.33
N ALA A 233 21.77 -1.30 -10.57
CA ALA A 233 21.00 -0.09 -10.30
C ALA A 233 19.81 0.05 -11.24
N GLU A 234 19.88 -0.59 -12.41
CA GLU A 234 18.79 -0.61 -13.37
C GLU A 234 17.78 -1.69 -13.01
N ASN A 235 16.52 -1.32 -13.08
CA ASN A 235 15.43 -2.24 -12.80
C ASN A 235 15.38 -3.30 -13.92
N ILE A 236 15.92 -4.50 -13.68
CA ILE A 236 15.97 -5.63 -14.65
C ILE A 236 14.56 -5.96 -15.19
N LEU A 237 13.51 -5.56 -14.46
CA LEU A 237 12.11 -5.78 -14.81
C LEU A 237 11.49 -4.64 -15.64
N LYS A 238 12.24 -3.57 -15.96
CA LYS A 238 11.85 -2.59 -16.97
C LYS A 238 12.46 -3.02 -18.31
N PRO A 239 11.68 -3.64 -19.22
CA PRO A 239 12.18 -4.04 -20.54
C PRO A 239 12.63 -2.84 -21.40
N GLU A 240 12.40 -1.61 -20.96
CA GLU A 240 12.72 -0.39 -21.71
C GLU A 240 14.21 -0.23 -22.07
N SER A 241 15.15 -0.90 -21.39
CA SER A 241 16.57 -0.79 -21.75
C SER A 241 17.06 -1.81 -22.79
N HIS A 242 16.33 -2.92 -23.03
CA HIS A 242 16.76 -3.98 -23.97
C HIS A 242 15.64 -4.60 -24.83
N GLY A 243 14.39 -4.14 -24.72
CA GLY A 243 13.26 -4.68 -25.45
C GLY A 243 12.30 -3.61 -25.93
N ILE A 244 12.43 -3.25 -27.21
CA ILE A 244 11.48 -2.47 -28.03
C ILE A 244 11.17 -1.10 -27.42
N GLY A 245 11.95 -0.09 -27.81
CA GLY A 245 11.72 1.29 -27.38
C GLY A 245 10.34 1.79 -27.82
N LEU A 246 9.79 2.79 -27.13
CA LEU A 246 8.56 3.48 -27.55
C LEU A 246 8.63 3.98 -29.00
N ALA A 247 9.84 4.25 -29.51
CA ALA A 247 10.10 4.54 -30.92
C ALA A 247 9.92 3.32 -31.84
N ASP A 248 10.30 2.12 -31.40
CA ASP A 248 10.10 0.87 -32.15
C ASP A 248 8.62 0.44 -32.13
N VAL A 249 7.92 0.65 -31.01
CA VAL A 249 6.47 0.45 -30.92
C VAL A 249 5.73 1.51 -31.74
N ALA A 250 6.16 2.77 -31.70
CA ALA A 250 5.61 3.83 -32.55
C ALA A 250 5.90 3.57 -34.03
N ALA A 251 7.06 3.04 -34.39
CA ALA A 251 7.40 2.63 -35.76
C ALA A 251 6.56 1.42 -36.21
N ALA A 252 6.27 0.48 -35.32
CA ALA A 252 5.39 -0.66 -35.60
C ALA A 252 3.90 -0.28 -35.69
N LEU A 253 3.48 0.80 -35.01
CA LEU A 253 2.11 1.29 -34.98
C LEU A 253 1.85 2.46 -35.92
N THR A 254 2.88 3.12 -36.47
CA THR A 254 2.71 3.94 -37.66
C THR A 254 2.27 3.00 -38.77
N PRO A 255 1.04 3.12 -39.30
CA PRO A 255 0.71 2.44 -40.54
C PRO A 255 1.76 2.91 -41.53
N MET A 256 2.56 1.95 -41.98
CA MET A 256 3.53 2.13 -43.04
C MET A 256 2.74 2.78 -44.19
N VAL A 257 2.90 4.08 -44.38
CA VAL A 257 2.64 4.72 -45.67
C VAL A 257 3.74 4.16 -46.54
N THR A 258 3.54 2.93 -47.00
CA THR A 258 4.21 2.40 -48.17
C THR A 258 3.74 3.26 -49.33
N ASN A 259 4.36 4.43 -49.50
CA ASN A 259 4.79 4.85 -50.83
C ASN A 259 5.92 3.92 -51.24
N ILE A 260 5.61 2.63 -51.38
CA ILE A 260 6.31 1.80 -52.32
C ILE A 260 5.63 2.19 -53.63
N GLU A 261 6.25 3.09 -54.38
CA GLU A 261 6.08 3.13 -55.83
C GLU A 261 6.46 1.74 -56.33
N VAL A 262 5.49 0.83 -56.33
CA VAL A 262 5.56 -0.37 -57.14
C VAL A 262 5.47 0.14 -58.56
N GLN A 263 6.62 0.25 -59.22
CA GLN A 263 6.67 0.24 -60.68
C GLN A 263 5.88 -0.97 -61.16
N GLN A 264 4.64 -0.75 -61.58
CA GLN A 264 3.82 -1.73 -62.28
C GLN A 264 4.48 -2.00 -63.64
N GLN A 265 5.34 -3.00 -63.66
CA GLN A 265 5.77 -3.66 -64.88
C GLN A 265 4.69 -4.69 -65.25
N GLY A 266 4.08 -4.47 -66.41
CA GLY A 266 2.78 -5.03 -66.76
C GLY A 266 2.72 -6.55 -66.97
N LYS A 267 1.49 -7.05 -66.88
CA LYS A 267 0.88 -8.13 -67.67
C LYS A 267 -0.58 -8.25 -67.22
N TYR A 268 -1.51 -7.84 -68.06
CA TYR A 268 -2.28 -8.76 -68.93
C TYR A 268 -3.10 -9.76 -68.10
N PHE A 269 -4.29 -9.35 -67.67
CA PHE A 269 -5.41 -10.28 -67.50
C PHE A 269 -6.65 -9.63 -68.11
N ASP A 270 -7.09 -10.33 -69.14
CA ASP A 270 -8.18 -10.07 -70.06
C ASP A 270 -9.45 -10.72 -69.51
N GLY A 271 -10.60 -10.08 -69.75
CA GLY A 271 -11.93 -10.69 -69.77
C GLY A 271 -12.47 -11.38 -68.50
N GLY A 272 -13.37 -10.70 -67.78
CA GLY A 272 -14.18 -11.32 -66.74
C GLY A 272 -15.45 -10.51 -66.41
N THR A 273 -16.44 -10.57 -67.29
CA THR A 273 -17.83 -10.13 -67.08
C THR A 273 -18.61 -11.14 -66.23
N SER A 274 -19.68 -10.66 -65.55
CA SER A 274 -20.73 -11.38 -64.80
C SER A 274 -20.59 -11.26 -63.27
N GLY A 275 -21.60 -10.89 -62.48
CA GLY A 275 -23.02 -10.67 -62.71
C GLY A 275 -23.66 -10.27 -61.37
N GLY A 276 -24.67 -9.40 -61.42
CA GLY A 276 -25.35 -8.82 -60.26
C GLY A 276 -26.20 -9.81 -59.46
N GLY A 277 -26.52 -9.40 -58.23
CA GLY A 277 -27.43 -10.10 -57.33
C GLY A 277 -28.03 -9.12 -56.32
N GLU A 278 -29.03 -8.36 -56.77
CA GLU A 278 -30.02 -7.70 -55.91
C GLU A 278 -30.70 -8.73 -55.01
N THR A 279 -30.83 -8.40 -53.72
CA THR A 279 -31.90 -8.98 -52.90
C THR A 279 -32.59 -7.85 -52.14
N SER A 280 -33.80 -7.53 -52.61
CA SER A 280 -34.80 -6.79 -51.86
C SER A 280 -35.35 -7.66 -50.73
N ARG A 281 -35.68 -7.03 -49.60
CA ARG A 281 -36.59 -7.59 -48.61
C ARG A 281 -37.63 -6.54 -48.25
N GLY A 282 -38.87 -6.80 -48.67
CA GLY A 282 -40.07 -6.28 -48.04
C GLY A 282 -40.75 -7.44 -47.31
N PHE A 283 -41.01 -7.25 -46.02
CA PHE A 283 -42.23 -7.54 -45.25
C PHE A 283 -41.92 -7.22 -43.77
#